data_AF-A0A7K1CVI6-F1
#
_entry.id   AF-A0A7K1CVI6-F1
#
_cell.length_a   1.000
_cell.length_b   1.000
_cell.length_c   1.000
_cell.angle_alpha   90.00
_cell.angle_beta   90.00
_cell.angle_gamma   90.00
#
_symmetry.space_group_name_H-M   'P 1'
#
loop_
_entity.id
_entity.type
_entity.pdbx_description
1 polymer ?
#
loop_
_entity_poly.entity_id
_entity_poly.type
_entity_poly.pdbx_seq_one_letter_code
_entity_poly.pdbx_strand_id
1 'polypeptide(L)' 'MSVLSEIIEGVLQDVASRKLEVSIEELQERARKQVPALDPKPVLAGEDVAVIAEVKRKSPSRGELAAITNPAAL' A
#
# COMPACT_ATOMS: atom_id res chain seq x y z
N MET A 1 -11.45 -17.74 -13.36
CA MET A 1 -10.53 -17.44 -12.23
C MET A 1 -11.27 -16.52 -11.26
N SER A 2 -10.82 -16.40 -10.00
CA SER A 2 -11.39 -15.43 -9.08
C SER A 2 -10.70 -14.07 -9.25
N VAL A 3 -11.40 -12.97 -8.92
CA VAL A 3 -10.80 -11.62 -8.90
C VAL A 3 -9.52 -11.59 -8.05
N LEU A 4 -9.49 -12.34 -6.94
CA LEU A 4 -8.29 -12.45 -6.10
C LEU A 4 -7.13 -13.15 -6.83
N SER A 5 -7.42 -14.20 -7.59
CA SER A 5 -6.41 -14.92 -8.39
C SER A 5 -5.78 -14.00 -9.44
N GLU A 6 -6.59 -13.20 -10.11
CA GLU A 6 -6.14 -12.21 -11.11
C GLU A 6 -5.29 -11.10 -10.47
N ILE A 7 -5.66 -10.63 -9.27
CA ILE A 7 -4.85 -9.68 -8.51
C ILE A 7 -3.48 -10.28 -8.17
N ILE A 8 -3.44 -11.53 -7.70
CA ILE A 8 -2.18 -12.19 -7.33
C ILE A 8 -1.27 -12.35 -8.56
N GLU A 9 -1.83 -12.75 -9.70
CA GLU A 9 -1.08 -12.88 -10.95
C GLU A 9 -0.48 -11.54 -11.38
N GLY A 10 -1.27 -10.47 -11.38
CA GLY A 10 -0.79 -9.12 -11.68
C GLY A 10 0.30 -8.64 -10.71
N VAL A 11 0.14 -8.90 -9.41
CA VAL A 11 1.15 -8.56 -8.40
C VAL A 11 2.47 -9.28 -8.65
N LEU A 12 2.45 -10.56 -9.04
CA LEU A 12 3.67 -11.31 -9.33
C LEU A 12 4.42 -10.73 -10.54
N GLN A 13 3.69 -10.33 -11.58
CA GLN A 13 4.25 -9.67 -12.77
C GLN A 13 4.87 -8.30 -12.42
N ASP A 14 4.16 -7.49 -11.62
CA ASP A 14 4.65 -6.19 -11.16
C ASP A 14 5.91 -6.35 -10.29
N VAL A 15 5.93 -7.33 -9.38
CA VAL A 15 7.10 -7.61 -8.53
C VAL A 15 8.29 -8.05 -9.37
N ALA A 16 8.08 -8.93 -10.36
CA ALA A 16 9.14 -9.36 -11.27
C ALA A 16 9.73 -8.17 -12.03
N SER A 17 8.87 -7.30 -12.56
CA SER A 17 9.30 -6.09 -13.29
C SER A 17 10.10 -5.14 -12.40
N ARG A 18 9.63 -4.86 -11.18
CA ARG A 18 10.33 -3.97 -10.24
C ARG A 18 11.68 -4.53 -9.77
N LYS A 19 11.81 -5.86 -9.66
CA LYS A 19 13.09 -6.52 -9.30
C LYS A 19 14.16 -6.38 -10.38
N LEU A 20 13.78 -6.14 -11.62
CA LEU A 20 14.74 -5.84 -12.70
C LEU A 20 15.29 -4.42 -12.59
N GLU A 21 14.51 -3.49 -12.03
CA GLU A 21 14.90 -2.09 -11.87
C GLU A 21 15.65 -1.83 -10.56
N VAL A 22 15.24 -2.50 -9.47
CA VAL A 22 15.83 -2.33 -8.13
C VAL A 22 16.05 -3.70 -7.52
N SER A 23 17.31 -4.02 -7.23
CA SER A 23 17.64 -5.30 -6.57
C SER A 23 17.12 -5.32 -5.13
N ILE A 24 16.98 -6.52 -4.57
CA ILE A 24 16.53 -6.66 -3.19
C ILE A 24 17.56 -6.10 -2.20
N GLU A 25 18.84 -6.21 -2.49
CA GLU A 25 19.94 -5.67 -1.68
C GLU A 25 19.89 -4.14 -1.66
N GLU A 26 19.70 -3.52 -2.82
CA GLU A 26 19.56 -2.07 -2.91
C GLU A 26 18.31 -1.58 -2.16
N LEU A 27 17.18 -2.27 -2.31
CA LEU A 27 15.96 -1.95 -1.57
C LEU A 27 16.16 -2.06 -0.06
N GLN A 28 16.84 -3.11 0.41
CA GLN A 28 17.15 -3.29 1.83
C GLN A 28 18.05 -2.17 2.37
N GLU A 29 19.06 -1.75 1.61
CA GLU A 29 19.94 -0.65 1.99
C GLU A 29 19.18 0.68 2.08
N ARG A 30 18.30 0.96 1.11
CA ARG A 30 17.42 2.14 1.14
C ARG A 30 16.46 2.10 2.34
N ALA A 31 15.93 0.92 2.67
CA ALA A 31 15.02 0.72 3.80
C ALA A 31 15.72 0.96 5.15
N ARG A 32 16.97 0.51 5.32
CA ARG A 32 17.74 0.74 6.56
C ARG A 32 18.04 2.22 6.83
N LYS A 33 18.04 3.05 5.79
CA LYS A 33 18.26 4.51 5.88
C LYS A 33 17.00 5.31 6.20
N GLN A 34 15.82 4.68 6.23
CA GLN A 34 14.57 5.37 6.55
C GLN A 34 14.49 5.70 8.04
N VAL A 35 13.67 6.70 8.37
CA VAL A 35 13.28 6.96 9.77
C VAL A 35 12.56 5.74 10.35
N PRO A 36 12.65 5.49 11.67
CA PRO A 36 11.92 4.40 12.31
C PRO A 36 10.41 4.48 12.02
N ALA A 37 9.78 3.32 11.84
CA ALA A 37 8.34 3.25 11.68
C ALA A 37 7.63 3.74 12.95
N LEU A 38 6.51 4.45 12.76
CA LEU A 38 5.61 4.80 13.86
C LEU A 38 4.95 3.54 14.42
N ASP A 39 4.75 3.46 15.74
CA ASP A 39 4.00 2.37 16.38
C ASP A 39 2.51 2.68 16.35
N PRO A 40 1.68 1.95 15.57
CA PRO A 40 0.25 2.21 15.51
C PRO A 40 -0.51 1.64 16.71
N LYS A 41 0.07 0.72 17.49
CA LYS A 41 -0.66 -0.04 18.53
C LYS A 41 -1.30 0.86 19.60
N PRO A 42 -0.63 1.89 20.15
CA PRO A 42 -1.24 2.72 21.19
C PRO A 42 -2.51 3.42 20.73
N VAL A 43 -2.55 3.88 19.47
CA VAL A 43 -3.72 4.56 18.90
C VAL A 43 -4.84 3.57 18.59
N LEU A 44 -4.49 2.40 18.05
CA LEU A 44 -5.48 1.39 17.66
C LEU A 44 -6.07 0.61 18.85
N ALA A 45 -5.39 0.60 20.00
CA ALA A 45 -5.81 -0.13 21.21
C ALA A 45 -6.34 0.79 22.32
N GLY A 46 -6.58 2.07 22.04
CA GLY A 46 -7.16 3.01 22.98
C GLY A 46 -8.64 2.73 23.30
N GLU A 47 -9.21 3.47 24.25
CA GLU A 47 -10.62 3.33 24.63
C GLU A 47 -11.58 3.97 23.62
N ASP A 48 -11.09 4.96 22.86
CA ASP A 48 -11.85 5.66 21.82
C ASP A 48 -11.98 4.85 20.51
N VAL A 49 -12.89 5.28 19.64
CA VAL A 49 -13.02 4.73 18.29
C VAL A 49 -11.78 5.07 17.45
N ALA A 50 -11.07 4.04 17.00
CA ALA A 50 -9.95 4.18 16.07
C ALA A 50 -10.41 4.09 14.60
N VAL A 51 -9.99 5.05 13.78
CA VAL A 51 -10.30 5.09 12.34
C VAL A 51 -9.02 5.04 11.52
N ILE A 52 -8.92 4.09 10.60
CA ILE A 52 -7.89 4.06 9.56
C ILE A 52 -8.54 4.59 8.28
N ALA A 53 -8.22 5.84 7.91
CA ALA A 53 -8.73 6.46 6.69
C ALA A 53 -7.97 5.93 5.46
N GLU A 54 -8.68 5.32 4.52
CA GLU A 54 -8.10 4.79 3.28
C GLU A 54 -8.14 5.83 2.15
N VAL A 55 -7.00 6.13 1.56
CA VAL A 55 -6.90 6.94 0.33
C VAL A 55 -6.90 5.99 -0.88
N LYS A 56 -8.01 5.90 -1.61
CA LYS A 56 -8.18 4.93 -2.71
C LYS A 56 -8.93 5.50 -3.89
N ARG A 57 -8.35 5.31 -5.09
CA ARG A 57 -8.91 5.81 -6.36
C ARG A 57 -9.90 4.86 -7.01
N LYS A 58 -9.70 3.55 -6.92
CA LYS A 58 -10.47 2.54 -7.65
C LYS A 58 -10.61 1.26 -6.84
N SER A 59 -11.69 0.50 -7.06
CA SER A 59 -11.80 -0.88 -6.58
C SER A 59 -12.40 -1.80 -7.66
N PRO A 60 -12.13 -3.12 -7.64
CA PRO A 60 -12.73 -4.06 -8.58
C PRO A 60 -14.26 -4.09 -8.53
N SER A 61 -14.86 -3.90 -7.35
CA SER A 61 -16.32 -3.99 -7.16
C SER A 61 -17.07 -2.68 -7.43
N ARG A 62 -16.40 -1.52 -7.41
CA ARG A 62 -17.03 -0.20 -7.57
C ARG A 62 -16.48 0.64 -8.72
N GLY A 63 -15.42 0.19 -9.40
CA GLY A 63 -14.78 0.98 -10.44
C GLY A 63 -14.06 2.20 -9.85
N GLU A 64 -14.09 3.32 -10.58
CA GLU A 64 -13.55 4.60 -10.08
C GLU A 64 -14.35 5.07 -8.86
N LEU A 65 -13.64 5.52 -7.83
CA LEU A 65 -14.20 6.14 -6.64
C LEU A 65 -14.16 7.67 -6.79
N ALA A 66 -14.18 8.40 -5.67
CA ALA A 66 -14.02 9.85 -5.69
C ALA A 66 -12.69 10.26 -6.35
N ALA A 67 -12.71 11.37 -7.08
CA ALA A 67 -11.50 11.92 -7.68
C ALA A 67 -10.53 12.40 -6.59
N ILE A 68 -9.31 11.88 -6.62
CA ILE A 68 -8.22 12.25 -5.70
C ILE A 68 -7.08 12.82 -6.52
N THR A 69 -7.10 14.14 -6.72
CA THR A 69 -6.08 14.88 -7.48
C THR A 69 -4.78 15.03 -6.69
N ASN A 70 -4.87 15.27 -5.38
CA ASN A 70 -3.73 15.32 -4.47
C ASN A 70 -3.96 14.43 -3.23
N PRO A 71 -3.37 13.22 -3.18
CA PRO A 71 -3.44 12.35 -2.00
C PRO A 71 -2.93 12.99 -0.71
N ALA A 72 -1.98 13.94 -0.79
CA ALA A 72 -1.38 14.58 0.38
C ALA A 72 -2.22 15.72 0.96
N ALA A 73 -3.31 16.11 0.30
CA ALA A 73 -4.22 17.17 0.77
C ALA A 73 -5.53 16.63 1.37
N LEU A 74 -5.66 15.31 1.51
CA LEU A 74 -6.83 14.64 2.11
C LEU A 74 -6.69 14.49 3.62
#